data_AF-B6DCY5-F1
#
_entry.id   AF-B6DCY5-F1
#
_cell.length_a   1.000
_cell.length_b   1.000
_cell.length_c   1.000
_cell.angle_alpha   90.00
_cell.angle_beta   90.00
_cell.angle_gamma   90.00
#
_symmetry.space_group_name_H-M   'P 1'
#
loop_
_entity.id
_entity.type
_entity.pdbx_description
1 polymer ?
#
loop_
_entity_poly.entity_id
_entity_poly.type
_entity_poly.pdbx_seq_one_letter_code
_entity_poly.pdbx_strand_id
1 'polypeptide(L)' 'MKLIIFTGLVLFAIVSLIEAQAENEKPCLAQYQVCTHAPGNCCSNLVCDCYGRYKSGARIGRNCFCLQKGVIYKRED' A
#
# COMPACT_ATOMS: atom_id res chain seq x y z
N MET A 1 -37.41 19.99 18.76
CA MET A 1 -37.39 19.40 17.39
C MET A 1 -36.16 19.77 16.56
N LYS A 2 -35.67 21.03 16.55
CA LYS A 2 -34.47 21.42 15.76
C LYS A 2 -33.18 20.67 16.15
N LEU A 3 -32.96 20.44 17.44
CA LEU A 3 -31.74 19.77 17.93
C LEU A 3 -31.61 18.31 17.43
N ILE A 4 -32.72 17.57 17.40
CA ILE A 4 -32.74 16.14 17.02
C ILE A 4 -32.36 15.97 15.53
N ILE A 5 -32.88 16.85 14.68
CA ILE A 5 -32.58 16.84 13.24
C ILE A 5 -31.09 17.13 13.01
N PHE A 6 -30.54 18.10 13.74
CA PHE A 6 -29.12 18.45 13.64
C PHE A 6 -28.22 17.28 14.06
N THR A 7 -28.55 16.61 15.17
CA THR A 7 -27.77 15.44 15.62
C THR A 7 -27.80 14.28 14.61
N GLY A 8 -28.95 14.03 13.97
CA GLY A 8 -29.05 12.99 12.94
C GLY A 8 -28.20 13.29 11.70
N LEU A 9 -28.20 14.54 11.24
CA LEU A 9 -27.37 14.99 10.11
C LEU A 9 -25.88 14.86 10.40
N VAL A 10 -25.44 15.21 11.62
CA VAL A 10 -24.05 15.07 12.03
C VAL A 10 -23.62 13.60 12.05
N LEU A 11 -24.44 12.70 12.60
CA LEU A 11 -24.16 11.26 12.59
C LEU A 11 -24.07 10.70 11.16
N PHE A 12 -25.00 11.08 10.28
CA PHE A 12 -24.97 10.66 8.88
C PHE A 12 -23.69 11.13 8.17
N ALA A 13 -23.29 12.39 8.37
CA ALA A 13 -22.06 12.93 7.79
C ALA A 13 -20.79 12.18 8.28
N ILE A 14 -20.76 11.81 9.57
CA ILE A 14 -19.64 11.03 10.13
C ILE A 14 -19.58 9.63 9.51
N VAL A 15 -20.72 8.95 9.40
CA VAL A 15 -20.80 7.60 8.78
C VAL A 15 -20.35 7.67 7.32
N SER A 16 -20.86 8.63 6.53
CA SER A 16 -20.44 8.80 5.14
C SER A 16 -18.94 9.11 5.00
N LEU A 17 -18.35 9.87 5.94
CA LEU A 17 -16.92 10.15 5.92
C LEU A 17 -16.07 8.90 6.23
N ILE A 18 -16.57 8.00 7.08
CA ILE A 18 -15.90 6.73 7.39
C ILE A 18 -15.99 5.78 6.19
N GLU A 19 -17.17 5.64 5.58
CA GLU A 19 -17.37 4.81 4.39
C GLU A 19 -16.52 5.29 3.21
N ALA A 20 -16.43 6.60 2.98
CA ALA A 20 -15.59 7.17 1.95
C ALA A 20 -14.08 6.91 2.20
N GLN A 21 -13.64 6.85 3.46
CA GLN A 21 -12.26 6.48 3.78
C GLN A 21 -12.00 4.99 3.53
N ALA A 22 -12.96 4.14 3.87
CA ALA A 22 -12.86 2.70 3.65
C ALA A 22 -12.89 2.32 2.15
N GLU A 23 -13.70 2.99 1.33
CA GLU A 23 -13.73 2.74 -0.13
C GLU A 23 -12.47 3.24 -0.85
N ASN A 24 -11.82 4.29 -0.34
CA ASN A 24 -10.58 4.81 -0.91
C ASN A 24 -9.34 4.00 -0.52
N GLU A 25 -9.42 3.21 0.55
CA GLU A 25 -8.38 2.25 0.90
C GLU A 25 -8.57 0.95 0.11
N LYS A 26 -8.32 0.99 -1.21
CA LYS A 26 -7.95 -0.25 -1.91
C LYS A 26 -6.83 -0.91 -1.10
N PRO A 27 -6.95 -2.20 -0.73
CA PRO A 27 -5.95 -2.85 0.11
C PRO A 27 -4.59 -2.73 -0.57
N CYS A 28 -3.71 -1.96 0.05
CA CYS A 28 -2.36 -1.76 -0.44
C CYS A 28 -1.47 -2.93 -0.01
N LEU A 29 -0.45 -3.22 -0.81
CA LEU A 29 0.56 -4.22 -0.53
C LEU A 29 1.50 -3.70 0.56
N ALA A 30 1.54 -4.40 1.68
CA ALA A 30 2.42 -4.12 2.82
C ALA A 30 3.91 -4.31 2.45
N GLN A 31 4.80 -3.91 3.37
CA GLN A 31 6.25 -4.07 3.17
C GLN A 31 6.61 -5.54 2.93
N TYR A 32 7.55 -5.79 2.02
CA TYR A 32 8.01 -7.10 1.55
C TYR A 32 6.96 -7.95 0.80
N GLN A 33 5.76 -7.43 0.52
CA GLN A 33 4.81 -8.11 -0.35
C GLN A 33 5.24 -8.07 -1.81
N VAL A 34 4.89 -9.12 -2.56
CA VAL A 34 5.21 -9.22 -3.99
C VAL A 34 4.35 -8.26 -4.79
N CYS A 35 4.99 -7.37 -5.55
CA CYS A 35 4.31 -6.32 -6.33
C CYS A 35 4.48 -6.49 -7.85
N THR A 36 4.95 -7.65 -8.32
CA THR A 36 5.23 -7.95 -9.75
C THR A 36 4.05 -7.65 -10.68
N HIS A 37 2.81 -7.88 -10.23
CA HIS A 37 1.59 -7.68 -11.01
C HIS A 37 0.82 -6.41 -10.64
N ALA A 38 1.31 -5.64 -9.64
CA ALA A 38 0.64 -4.46 -9.13
C ALA A 38 1.66 -3.45 -8.58
N PRO A 39 2.54 -2.88 -9.43
CA PRO A 39 3.65 -2.03 -8.97
C PRO A 39 3.20 -0.73 -8.29
N GLY A 40 1.98 -0.27 -8.57
CA GLY A 40 1.39 0.91 -7.95
C GLY A 40 0.57 0.65 -6.67
N ASN A 41 0.41 -0.61 -6.26
CA ASN A 41 -0.45 -0.95 -5.12
C ASN A 41 0.30 -0.99 -3.78
N CYS A 42 1.60 -0.69 -3.73
CA CYS A 42 2.32 -0.61 -2.47
C CYS A 42 1.74 0.50 -1.57
N CYS A 43 1.75 0.30 -0.25
CA CYS A 43 1.28 1.31 0.69
C CYS A 43 2.08 2.62 0.58
N SER A 44 1.53 3.75 1.06
CA SER A 44 2.00 5.12 0.76
C SER A 44 3.50 5.38 0.95
N ASN A 45 4.14 4.74 1.93
CA ASN A 45 5.58 4.88 2.23
C ASN A 45 6.48 3.86 1.53
N LEU A 46 5.92 3.08 0.60
CA LEU A 46 6.58 1.98 -0.08
C LEU A 46 6.62 2.19 -1.59
N VAL A 47 7.63 1.63 -2.25
CA VAL A 47 7.81 1.59 -3.71
C VAL A 47 8.03 0.15 -4.14
N CYS A 48 7.52 -0.22 -5.31
CA CYS A 48 7.76 -1.55 -5.88
C CYS A 48 9.15 -1.62 -6.50
N ASP A 49 10.09 -2.26 -5.81
CA ASP A 49 11.48 -2.41 -6.24
C ASP A 49 11.77 -3.83 -6.71
N CYS A 50 12.47 -3.96 -7.84
CA CYS A 50 12.75 -5.24 -8.47
C CYS A 50 14.24 -5.59 -8.44
N TYR A 51 14.54 -6.80 -7.96
CA TYR A 51 15.90 -7.34 -7.87
C TYR A 51 16.06 -8.52 -8.84
N GLY A 52 17.16 -8.51 -9.60
CA GLY A 52 17.54 -9.64 -10.44
C GLY A 52 17.91 -10.85 -9.56
N ARG A 53 17.42 -12.03 -9.91
CA ARG A 53 17.84 -13.29 -9.29
C ARG A 53 18.95 -13.91 -10.13
N TYR A 54 20.04 -14.31 -9.49
CA TYR A 54 21.19 -14.92 -10.14
C TYR A 54 21.56 -16.23 -9.46
N LYS A 55 21.98 -17.23 -10.26
CA LYS A 55 22.53 -18.51 -9.79
C LYS A 55 23.81 -18.79 -10.57
N SER A 56 24.92 -18.99 -9.86
CA SER A 56 26.24 -19.22 -10.47
C SER A 56 26.61 -18.17 -11.53
N GLY A 57 26.33 -16.89 -11.25
CA GLY A 57 26.58 -15.78 -12.18
C GLY A 57 25.54 -15.61 -13.30
N ALA A 58 24.73 -16.63 -13.60
CA ALA A 58 23.67 -16.55 -14.60
C ALA A 58 22.39 -15.95 -14.02
N ARG A 59 21.73 -15.05 -14.76
CA ARG A 59 20.41 -14.52 -14.37
C ARG A 59 19.36 -15.61 -14.53
N ILE A 60 18.63 -15.89 -13.45
CA ILE A 60 17.54 -16.89 -13.41
C ILE A 60 16.15 -16.25 -13.27
N GLY A 61 16.07 -14.93 -13.04
CA GLY A 61 14.78 -14.24 -12.96
C GLY A 61 14.85 -12.85 -12.36
N ARG A 62 13.69 -12.40 -11.86
CA ARG A 62 13.53 -11.16 -11.08
C ARG A 62 12.47 -11.38 -10.00
N ASN A 63 12.62 -10.74 -8.85
CA ASN A 63 11.56 -10.62 -7.85
C ASN A 63 11.33 -9.13 -7.56
N CYS A 64 10.07 -8.73 -7.41
CA CYS A 64 9.71 -7.36 -7.08
C CYS A 64 8.95 -7.32 -5.75
N PHE A 65 9.32 -6.38 -4.88
CA PHE A 65 8.75 -6.24 -3.53
C PHE A 65 8.42 -4.79 -3.21
N CYS A 66 7.40 -4.57 -2.38
CA CYS A 66 7.15 -3.26 -1.80
C CYS A 66 8.20 -2.97 -0.71
N LEU A 67 9.10 -2.04 -0.99
CA LEU A 67 10.20 -1.63 -0.11
C LEU A 67 10.10 -0.17 0.29
N GLN A 68 10.78 0.21 1.36
CA GLN A 68 10.72 1.56 1.88
C GLN A 68 11.30 2.56 0.88
N LYS A 69 10.55 3.63 0.59
CA LYS A 69 11.02 4.71 -0.27
C LYS A 69 12.31 5.32 0.28
N GLY A 70 13.30 5.50 -0.59
CA GLY A 70 14.58 6.14 -0.24
C GLY A 70 15.56 5.24 0.53
N VAL A 71 15.26 3.96 0.73
CA VAL A 71 16.17 3.00 1.38
C VAL A 71 16.89 2.16 0.33
N ILE A 72 18.22 2.09 0.42
CA ILE A 72 19.04 1.24 -0.44
C ILE A 72 19.41 -0.04 0.32
N TYR A 73 18.88 -1.17 -0.14
CA TYR A 73 19.21 -2.48 0.41
C TYR A 73 20.51 -2.99 -0.22
N LYS A 74 21.49 -3.32 0.61
CA LYS A 74 22.73 -3.98 0.21
C LYS A 74 22.78 -5.35 0.87
N ARG A 75 23.49 -6.29 0.24
CA ARG A 75 23.85 -7.54 0.91
C ARG A 75 24.84 -7.18 2.03
N GLU A 76 24.57 -7.65 3.24
CA GLU A 76 25.58 -7.65 4.30
C GLU A 76 26.60 -8.75 4.00
N ASP A 77 27.88 -8.41 4.12
CA ASP A 77 29.01 -9.33 3.91
C ASP A 77 29.21 -10.28 5.11
#